data_AF-A0A952BPU4-F1
#
_entry.id   AF-A0A952BPU4-F1
#
_cell.length_a   1.000
_cell.length_b   1.000
_cell.length_c   1.000
_cell.angle_alpha   90.00
_cell.angle_beta   90.00
_cell.angle_gamma   90.00
#
_symmetry.space_group_name_H-M   'P 1'
#
loop_
_entity.id
_entity.type
_entity.pdbx_description
1 polymer ?
#
loop_
_entity_poly.entity_id
_entity_poly.type
_entity_poly.pdbx_seq_one_letter_code
_entity_poly.pdbx_strand_id
1 'polypeptide(L)' 'MTQRASVGQGDIERALKACKRAGYERARIHINVAAQTIDILLGEDQPAMPPAHNPWDDEDYG' A
#
# COMPACT_ATOMS: atom_id res chain seq x y z
N MET A 1 12.78 -31.44 8.09
CA MET A 1 13.15 -30.09 8.57
C MET A 1 12.13 -29.12 8.01
N THR A 2 11.19 -28.64 8.82
CA THR A 2 10.24 -27.61 8.39
C THR A 2 10.90 -26.26 8.63
N GLN A 3 11.26 -25.57 7.54
CA GLN A 3 11.78 -24.22 7.62
C GLN A 3 10.67 -23.30 8.16
N ARG A 4 11.01 -22.45 9.11
CA ARG A 4 10.08 -21.43 9.61
C ARG A 4 9.71 -20.53 8.42
N ALA A 5 8.42 -20.34 8.18
CA ALA A 5 7.99 -19.44 7.11
C ALA A 5 8.54 -18.04 7.39
N SER A 6 9.46 -17.57 6.55
CA SER A 6 10.05 -16.24 6.61
C SER A 6 9.67 -15.49 5.35
N VAL A 7 8.87 -14.43 5.50
CA VAL A 7 8.61 -13.52 4.39
C VAL A 7 9.77 -12.53 4.35
N GLY A 8 10.54 -12.58 3.27
CA GLY A 8 11.70 -11.73 3.06
C GLY A 8 11.48 -10.72 1.95
N GLN A 9 12.51 -9.90 1.70
CA GLN A 9 12.48 -8.93 0.59
C GLN A 9 12.22 -9.61 -0.77
N GLY A 10 12.77 -10.81 -1.01
CA GLY A 10 12.53 -11.55 -2.25
C GLY A 10 11.07 -11.95 -2.47
N ASP A 11 10.29 -12.16 -1.41
CA ASP A 11 8.85 -12.40 -1.51
C ASP A 11 8.09 -11.14 -1.93
N ILE A 12 8.47 -10.00 -1.34
CA ILE A 12 7.91 -8.68 -1.67
C ILE A 12 8.16 -8.38 -3.15
N GLU A 13 9.38 -8.56 -3.63
CA GLU A 13 9.74 -8.34 -5.04
C GLU A 13 8.95 -9.24 -5.99
N ARG A 14 8.77 -10.52 -5.64
CA ARG A 14 7.95 -11.45 -6.43
C ARG A 14 6.50 -11.01 -6.50
N ALA A 15 5.92 -10.58 -5.38
CA ALA A 15 4.55 -10.11 -5.31
C ALA A 15 4.36 -8.80 -6.10
N LEU A 16 5.29 -7.84 -6.00
CA LEU A 16 5.28 -6.62 -6.84
C LEU A 16 5.36 -6.95 -8.32
N LYS A 17 6.23 -7.89 -8.72
CA LYS A 17 6.34 -8.35 -10.11
C LYS A 17 5.06 -9.00 -10.61
N ALA A 18 4.38 -9.76 -9.77
CA ALA A 18 3.07 -10.34 -10.08
C ALA A 18 2.01 -9.26 -10.29
N CYS A 19 1.96 -8.24 -9.43
CA CYS A 19 1.06 -7.10 -9.56
C CYS A 19 1.29 -6.35 -10.88
N LYS A 20 2.56 -6.06 -11.21
CA LYS A 20 2.92 -5.43 -12.48
C LYS A 20 2.52 -6.26 -13.70
N ARG A 21 2.72 -7.59 -13.65
CA ARG A 21 2.31 -8.51 -14.72
C ARG A 21 0.79 -8.54 -14.90
N ALA A 22 0.04 -8.34 -13.83
CA ALA A 22 -1.42 -8.25 -13.85
C ALA A 22 -1.95 -6.88 -14.33
N GLY A 23 -1.06 -5.91 -14.61
CA GLY A 23 -1.43 -4.60 -15.15
C GLY A 23 -1.63 -3.50 -14.11
N TYR A 24 -1.30 -3.75 -12.83
CA TYR A 24 -1.32 -2.71 -11.81
C TYR A 24 -0.02 -1.92 -11.84
N GLU A 25 -0.12 -0.61 -12.04
CA GLU A 25 1.03 0.30 -12.04
C GLU A 25 1.58 0.51 -10.63
N ARG A 26 0.69 0.66 -9.65
CA ARG A 26 1.02 0.83 -8.23
C ARG A 26 0.33 -0.24 -7.38
N ALA A 27 1.10 -0.85 -6.48
CA ALA A 27 0.60 -1.80 -5.49
C ALA A 27 1.37 -1.61 -4.18
N ARG A 28 0.66 -1.73 -3.05
CA ARG A 28 1.26 -1.70 -1.71
C ARG A 28 1.11 -3.07 -1.08
N ILE A 29 2.24 -3.59 -0.61
CA ILE A 29 2.29 -4.87 0.10
C ILE A 29 2.47 -4.55 1.58
N HIS A 30 1.51 -4.98 2.39
CA HIS A 30 1.54 -4.86 3.83
C HIS A 30 1.65 -6.26 4.45
N ILE A 31 2.71 -6.48 5.23
CA ILE A 31 2.96 -7.76 5.90
C ILE A 31 2.74 -7.55 7.39
N ASN A 32 1.67 -8.13 7.91
CA ASN A 32 1.39 -8.10 9.34
C ASN A 32 1.89 -9.41 9.98
N VAL A 33 3.08 -9.33 10.55
CA VAL A 33 3.74 -10.49 11.19
C VAL A 33 2.97 -10.98 12.42
N ALA A 34 2.32 -10.08 13.16
CA ALA A 34 1.57 -10.42 14.36
C ALA A 34 0.25 -11.14 14.03
N ALA A 35 -0.47 -10.65 13.01
CA ALA A 35 -1.72 -11.25 12.55
C ALA A 35 -1.50 -12.42 11.56
N GLN A 36 -0.26 -12.66 11.14
CA GLN A 36 0.10 -13.65 10.11
C GLN A 36 -0.63 -13.42 8.77
N THR A 37 -0.86 -12.15 8.41
CA THR A 37 -1.54 -11.77 7.15
C THR A 37 -0.61 -11.05 6.19
N ILE A 38 -0.93 -11.17 4.90
CA ILE A 38 -0.31 -10.40 3.83
C ILE A 38 -1.45 -9.71 3.09
N ASP A 39 -1.49 -8.39 3.16
CA ASP A 39 -2.47 -7.57 2.45
C ASP A 39 -1.80 -7.00 1.19
N ILE A 40 -2.40 -7.24 0.02
CA ILE A 40 -1.98 -6.66 -1.25
C ILE A 40 -3.03 -5.64 -1.66
N LEU A 41 -2.71 -4.36 -1.51
CA LEU A 41 -3.58 -3.27 -1.92
C LEU A 41 -3.25 -2.90 -3.37
N LEU A 42 -4.25 -3.06 -4.22
CA LEU A 42 -4.17 -2.84 -5.67
C LEU A 42 -4.90 -1.55 -6.01
N GLY A 43 -4.37 -0.76 -6.96
CA GLY A 43 -5.06 0.42 -7.44
C GLY A 43 -5.03 1.61 -6.46
N GLU A 44 -3.96 1.78 -5.68
CA GLU A 44 -3.63 3.06 -5.03
C GLU A 44 -3.19 4.13 -6.08
N ASP A 45 -3.90 4.16 -7.21
CA ASP A 45 -3.79 5.11 -8.31
C ASP A 45 -4.82 6.23 -8.19
N GLN A 46 -5.62 6.25 -7.13
CA GLN A 46 -6.42 7.44 -6.86
C GLN A 46 -5.45 8.60 -6.65
N PRO A 47 -5.52 9.66 -7.48
CA PRO A 47 -4.84 10.89 -7.14
C PRO A 47 -5.30 11.25 -5.73
N ALA A 48 -4.36 11.59 -4.84
CA ALA A 48 -4.71 12.10 -3.53
C ALA A 48 -5.79 13.16 -3.74
N MET A 49 -7.00 12.90 -3.25
CA MET A 49 -8.05 13.90 -3.31
C MET A 49 -7.46 15.15 -2.67
N PRO A 50 -7.53 16.32 -3.33
CA PRO A 50 -7.12 17.55 -2.68
C PRO A 50 -7.83 17.58 -1.32
N PRO A 51 -7.11 17.94 -0.23
CA PRO A 51 -7.73 18.00 1.08
C PRO A 51 -9.02 18.80 0.95
N ALA A 52 -10.10 18.25 1.51
CA ALA A 52 -11.40 18.94 1.50
C ALA A 52 -11.17 20.35 2.03
N HIS A 53 -11.70 21.35 1.33
CA HIS A 53 -11.60 22.76 1.70
C HIS A 53 -11.91 22.90 3.18
N ASN A 54 -10.91 23.29 3.97
CA ASN A 54 -11.04 23.39 5.40
C ASN A 54 -11.77 24.71 5.69
N PRO A 55 -12.93 24.70 6.38
CA PRO A 55 -13.73 25.91 6.60
C PRO A 55 -13.01 26.98 7.43
N TRP A 56 -11.89 26.65 8.06
CA TRP A 56 -11.01 27.57 8.78
C TRP A 56 -9.96 28.24 7.88
N ASP A 57 -9.84 27.84 6.60
CA ASP A 57 -8.92 28.45 5.63
C ASP A 57 -9.46 29.79 5.07
N ASP A 58 -10.78 30.04 5.20
CA ASP A 58 -11.44 31.28 4.78
C ASP A 58 -11.52 32.34 5.90
N GLU A 59 -11.12 32.02 7.12
CA GLU A 59 -11.05 32.99 8.21
C GLU A 59 -9.78 33.84 8.07
N ASP A 60 -9.87 34.81 7.17
CA ASP A 60 -8.95 35.95 7.09
C ASP A 60 -9.05 36.73 8.41
N TYR A 61 -8.14 36.45 9.35
CA TYR A 61 -7.92 37.27 10.54
C TYR A 61 -7.28 38.58 10.09
N GLY A 62 -8.11 39.50 9.60
CA GLY A 62 -7.77 40.91 9.35
C GLY A 62 -7.47 41.69 10.62
#